data_AF-A0AAU9SEC9-F1
#
_entry.id   AF-A0AAU9SEC9-F1
#
_cell.length_a   1.000
_cell.length_b   1.000
_cell.length_c   1.000
_cell.angle_alpha   90.00
_cell.angle_beta   90.00
_cell.angle_gamma   90.00
#
_symmetry.space_group_name_H-M   'P 1'
#
loop_
_entity.id
_entity.type
_entity.pdbx_description
1 polymer ?
#
loop_
_entity_poly.entity_id
_entity_poly.type
_entity_poly.pdbx_seq_one_letter_code
_entity_poly.pdbx_strand_id
1 'polypeptide(L)'
;MALRNQQTTEYPAFKLVIIGDGGTGKTTLIKRHLTGEFEKKYERNVRSHCAIIMFDVTSRLTYKHVSTWHTELCWIRPDIPIVLCGNKVDARDRQVTAREITFRRRNNMHYYEISAKSNYNLEKPFLYFARRLLGEPNLHFVESPAPLPPQVHIDTAAHDKNEAELAVAASQPLPDDDDAAFE
;
A
#
# COMPACT_ATOMS: atom_id res chain seq x y z
N MET A 1 42.91 -22.56 0.77
CA MET A 1 41.68 -22.96 0.04
C MET A 1 40.92 -21.68 -0.31
N ALA A 2 40.85 -21.34 -1.60
CA ALA A 2 40.12 -20.16 -2.06
C ALA A 2 38.61 -20.39 -1.89
N LEU A 3 37.94 -19.47 -1.21
CA LEU A 3 36.47 -19.46 -1.12
C LEU A 3 35.92 -19.24 -2.52
N ARG A 4 35.04 -20.16 -2.94
CA ARG A 4 34.35 -20.16 -4.25
C ARG A 4 33.72 -18.81 -4.53
N ASN A 5 33.92 -18.32 -5.76
CA ASN A 5 33.23 -17.24 -6.45
C ASN A 5 31.88 -16.85 -5.81
N GLN A 6 31.86 -15.74 -5.08
CA GLN A 6 30.63 -14.97 -4.92
C GLN A 6 30.37 -14.31 -6.28
N GLN A 7 29.55 -14.96 -7.12
CA GLN A 7 28.95 -14.27 -8.27
C GLN A 7 28.14 -13.11 -7.69
N THR A 8 28.58 -11.88 -7.92
CA THR A 8 27.77 -10.69 -7.66
C THR A 8 26.52 -10.79 -8.53
N THR A 9 25.43 -11.28 -7.94
CA THR A 9 24.15 -11.37 -8.62
C THR A 9 23.58 -9.95 -8.67
N GLU A 10 23.58 -9.34 -9.84
CA GLU A 10 23.00 -8.02 -10.02
C GLU A 10 21.48 -8.16 -10.04
N TYR A 11 20.83 -7.73 -8.95
CA TYR A 11 19.38 -7.76 -8.83
C TYR A 11 18.77 -6.51 -9.47
N PRO A 12 17.63 -6.65 -10.18
CA PRO A 12 16.92 -5.47 -10.69
C PRO A 12 16.44 -4.59 -9.53
N ALA A 13 16.73 -3.30 -9.62
CA ALA A 13 16.30 -2.31 -8.63
C ALA A 13 15.14 -1.46 -9.17
N PHE A 14 14.07 -1.35 -8.41
CA PHE A 14 12.90 -0.55 -8.76
C PHE A 14 12.74 0.64 -7.81
N LYS A 15 12.53 1.83 -8.38
CA LYS A 15 12.18 3.04 -7.62
C LYS A 15 10.68 3.03 -7.27
N LEU A 16 10.36 2.79 -6.01
CA LEU A 16 9.02 2.92 -5.43
C LEU A 16 8.82 4.32 -4.84
N VAL A 17 7.66 4.93 -5.09
CA VAL A 17 7.24 6.18 -4.46
C VAL A 17 6.07 5.91 -3.51
N ILE A 18 6.07 6.52 -2.32
CA ILE A 18 4.98 6.41 -1.35
C ILE A 18 4.43 7.81 -1.05
N ILE A 19 3.19 8.08 -1.44
CA ILE A 19 2.49 9.37 -1.26
C ILE A 19 1.24 9.24 -0.39
N GLY A 20 0.71 10.37 0.06
CA GLY A 20 -0.45 10.45 0.94
C GLY A 20 -0.25 11.48 2.05
N ASP A 21 -1.32 11.76 2.79
CA ASP A 21 -1.35 12.78 3.84
C ASP A 21 -0.35 12.59 4.97
N GLY A 22 0.00 13.68 5.66
CA GLY A 22 0.76 13.61 6.91
C GLY A 22 0.08 12.68 7.93
N GLY A 23 0.88 11.88 8.66
CA GLY A 23 0.34 11.00 9.71
C GLY A 23 -0.31 9.69 9.24
N THR A 24 -0.38 9.42 7.93
CA THR A 24 -0.95 8.16 7.41
C THR A 24 -0.11 6.92 7.67
N GLY A 25 1.18 7.08 8.06
CA GLY A 25 2.06 5.97 8.47
C GLY A 25 3.12 5.55 7.46
N LYS A 26 3.34 6.34 6.39
CA LYS A 26 4.39 6.10 5.38
C LYS A 26 5.80 5.87 5.97
N THR A 27 6.24 6.77 6.86
CA THR A 27 7.55 6.64 7.52
C THR A 27 7.61 5.38 8.41
N THR A 28 6.50 5.00 9.05
CA THR A 28 6.42 3.78 9.85
C THR A 28 6.50 2.53 9.00
N LEU A 29 5.85 2.52 7.82
CA LEU A 29 5.96 1.44 6.85
C LEU A 29 7.42 1.24 6.39
N ILE A 30 8.08 2.32 5.98
CA ILE A 30 9.47 2.29 5.51
C ILE A 30 10.39 1.75 6.60
N LYS A 31 10.33 2.32 7.81
CA LYS A 31 11.19 1.92 8.94
C LYS A 31 11.03 0.46 9.38
N ARG A 32 9.86 -0.14 9.13
CA ARG A 32 9.55 -1.51 9.59
C ARG A 32 9.82 -2.58 8.54
N HIS A 33 9.61 -2.27 7.27
CA HIS A 33 9.66 -3.25 6.19
C HIS A 33 10.93 -3.14 5.32
N LEU A 34 11.59 -1.99 5.31
CA LEU A 34 12.83 -1.79 4.57
C LEU A 34 13.97 -1.64 5.58
N THR A 35 15.03 -2.41 5.42
CA THR A 35 16.28 -2.34 6.20
C THR A 35 17.09 -1.07 5.91
N GLY A 36 16.44 0.02 5.51
CA GLY A 36 17.07 1.24 4.99
C GLY A 36 16.74 2.48 5.81
N GLU A 37 17.60 3.49 5.68
CA GLU A 37 17.37 4.82 6.22
C GLU A 37 16.33 5.57 5.38
N PHE A 38 15.42 6.29 6.06
CA PHE A 38 14.46 7.16 5.39
C PHE A 38 15.13 8.50 5.06
N GLU A 39 15.39 8.75 3.79
CA GLU A 39 15.75 10.08 3.31
C GLU A 39 14.50 10.79 2.75
N LYS A 40 14.10 11.89 3.40
CA LYS A 40 13.05 12.78 2.88
C LYS A 40 13.60 13.56 1.68
N LYS A 41 13.66 12.93 0.50
CA LYS A 41 14.07 13.58 -0.75
C LYS A 41 12.85 14.03 -1.54
N TYR A 42 12.70 15.34 -1.72
CA TYR A 42 11.74 15.94 -2.67
C TYR A 42 12.34 15.91 -4.09
N GLU A 43 12.56 14.71 -4.62
CA GLU A 43 12.88 14.55 -6.03
C GLU A 43 11.60 14.52 -6.85
N ARG A 44 11.62 15.10 -8.06
CA ARG A 44 10.52 14.88 -9.01
C ARG A 44 10.44 13.38 -9.31
N ASN A 45 9.24 12.81 -9.26
CA ASN A 45 8.96 11.36 -9.43
C ASN A 45 9.25 10.81 -10.84
N VAL A 46 10.08 11.48 -11.63
CA VAL A 46 10.31 11.26 -13.08
C VAL A 46 10.85 9.85 -13.41
N ARG A 47 11.42 9.14 -12.43
CA ARG A 47 12.00 7.80 -12.61
C ARG A 47 11.37 6.73 -11.72
N SER A 48 10.17 6.96 -11.17
CA SER A 48 9.50 5.91 -10.40
C SER A 48 8.95 4.81 -11.31
N HIS A 49 9.05 3.57 -10.84
CA HIS A 49 8.56 2.38 -11.54
C HIS A 49 7.21 1.93 -10.99
N CYS A 50 6.90 2.27 -9.74
CA CYS A 50 5.66 1.95 -9.07
C CYS A 50 5.36 2.96 -7.96
N ALA A 51 4.12 2.98 -7.48
CA ALA A 51 3.71 3.88 -6.41
C ALA A 51 2.69 3.29 -5.44
N ILE A 52 2.80 3.67 -4.17
CA ILE A 52 1.78 3.46 -3.14
C ILE A 52 1.13 4.80 -2.83
N ILE A 53 -0.21 4.84 -2.86
CA ILE A 53 -0.99 5.92 -2.26
C ILE A 53 -1.52 5.40 -0.92
N MET A 54 -1.20 6.08 0.18
CA MET A 54 -1.55 5.62 1.52
C MET A 54 -2.47 6.61 2.23
N PHE A 55 -3.61 6.10 2.71
CA PHE A 55 -4.51 6.81 3.62
C PHE A 55 -4.62 6.08 4.95
N ASP A 56 -5.23 6.75 5.94
CA ASP A 56 -5.48 6.23 7.28
C ASP A 56 -6.96 5.86 7.42
N VAL A 57 -7.27 4.60 7.77
CA VAL A 57 -8.66 4.15 7.92
C VAL A 57 -9.38 4.81 9.10
N THR A 58 -8.65 5.43 10.04
CA THR A 58 -9.23 6.22 11.14
C THR A 58 -9.42 7.69 10.78
N SER A 59 -9.15 8.11 9.54
CA SER A 59 -9.31 9.51 9.12
C SER A 59 -9.90 9.62 7.72
N ARG A 60 -11.20 9.95 7.66
CA ARG A 60 -11.93 10.20 6.41
C ARG A 60 -11.27 11.26 5.54
N LEU A 61 -10.70 12.29 6.15
CA LEU A 61 -10.01 13.37 5.43
C LEU A 61 -8.86 12.84 4.57
N THR A 62 -8.07 11.91 5.12
CA THR A 62 -6.93 11.32 4.38
C THR A 62 -7.38 10.50 3.18
N TYR A 63 -8.57 9.90 3.24
CA TYR A 63 -9.16 9.20 2.10
C TYR A 63 -9.71 10.17 1.06
N LYS A 64 -10.36 11.27 1.47
CA LYS A 64 -10.83 12.32 0.53
C LYS A 64 -9.69 12.88 -0.33
N HIS A 65 -8.49 13.04 0.23
CA HIS A 65 -7.33 13.54 -0.52
C HIS A 65 -6.67 12.51 -1.46
N VAL A 66 -7.07 11.23 -1.44
CA VAL A 66 -6.50 10.19 -2.33
C VAL A 66 -6.66 10.57 -3.80
N SER A 67 -7.79 11.19 -4.18
CA SER A 67 -8.03 11.66 -5.55
C SER A 67 -7.02 12.72 -5.99
N THR A 68 -6.69 13.67 -5.11
CA THR A 68 -5.66 14.69 -5.34
C THR A 68 -4.30 14.04 -5.55
N TRP A 69 -3.88 13.15 -4.62
CA TRP A 69 -2.60 12.45 -4.72
C TRP A 69 -2.48 11.61 -5.98
N HIS A 70 -3.55 10.90 -6.35
CA HIS A 70 -3.60 10.10 -7.58
C HIS A 70 -3.47 10.99 -8.81
N THR A 71 -4.22 12.08 -8.86
CA THR A 71 -4.18 13.04 -9.96
C THR A 71 -2.76 13.57 -10.14
N GLU A 72 -2.16 14.15 -9.09
CA GLU A 72 -0.78 14.68 -9.11
C GLU A 72 0.26 13.64 -9.56
N LEU A 73 0.12 12.39 -9.12
CA LEU A 73 1.01 11.31 -9.54
C LEU A 73 0.84 10.98 -11.02
N CYS A 74 -0.40 10.84 -11.49
CA CYS A 74 -0.71 10.50 -12.88
C CYS A 74 -0.35 11.63 -13.87
N TRP A 75 -0.32 12.89 -13.43
CA TRP A 75 0.24 14.00 -14.22
C TRP A 75 1.71 13.79 -14.58
N ILE A 76 2.47 13.09 -13.73
CA ILE A 76 3.92 12.87 -13.91
C ILE A 76 4.20 11.46 -14.46
N ARG A 77 3.47 10.45 -13.98
CA ARG A 77 3.67 9.02 -14.27
C ARG A 77 2.32 8.30 -14.46
N PRO A 78 1.65 8.44 -15.61
CA PRO A 78 0.36 7.79 -15.87
C PRO A 78 0.46 6.27 -16.13
N ASP A 79 1.67 5.76 -16.38
CA ASP A 79 1.97 4.40 -16.87
C ASP A 79 2.37 3.40 -15.79
N ILE A 80 2.63 3.86 -14.55
CA ILE A 80 3.16 2.98 -13.50
C ILE A 80 2.05 2.24 -12.74
N PRO A 81 2.29 1.00 -12.29
CA PRO A 81 1.38 0.33 -11.36
C PRO A 81 1.28 1.10 -10.04
N ILE A 82 0.04 1.36 -9.60
CA ILE A 82 -0.27 2.04 -8.35
C ILE A 82 -1.08 1.11 -7.45
N VAL A 83 -0.72 1.07 -6.16
CA VAL A 83 -1.47 0.39 -5.10
C VAL A 83 -2.02 1.41 -4.13
N LEU A 84 -3.30 1.30 -3.79
CA LEU A 84 -3.94 2.02 -2.70
C LEU A 84 -3.76 1.21 -1.40
N CYS A 85 -3.29 1.85 -0.34
CA CYS A 85 -3.12 1.22 0.97
C CYS A 85 -3.96 1.96 2.01
N GLY A 86 -4.87 1.24 2.68
CA GLY A 86 -5.55 1.72 3.88
C GLY A 86 -4.78 1.26 5.10
N ASN A 87 -4.07 2.18 5.75
CA ASN A 87 -3.23 1.87 6.91
C ASN A 87 -3.98 2.06 8.23
N LYS A 88 -3.40 1.53 9.33
CA LYS A 88 -3.91 1.58 10.71
C LYS A 88 -5.17 0.75 10.94
N VAL A 89 -5.31 -0.36 10.22
CA VAL A 89 -6.45 -1.27 10.42
C VAL A 89 -6.48 -1.91 11.81
N ASP A 90 -5.38 -1.87 12.55
CA ASP A 90 -5.32 -2.25 13.98
C ASP A 90 -6.14 -1.34 14.91
N ALA A 91 -6.51 -0.14 14.45
CA ALA A 91 -7.25 0.82 15.24
C ALA A 91 -8.74 0.49 15.31
N ARG A 92 -9.34 0.67 16.50
CA ARG A 92 -10.77 0.36 16.74
C ARG A 92 -11.71 1.44 16.22
N ASP A 93 -11.24 2.68 16.13
CA ASP A 93 -11.97 3.87 15.69
C ASP A 93 -11.91 4.03 14.15
N ARG A 94 -12.25 2.96 13.43
CA ARG A 94 -12.34 2.99 11.96
C ARG A 94 -13.40 3.98 11.53
N GLN A 95 -13.02 4.95 10.68
CA GLN A 95 -13.93 5.95 10.13
C GLN A 95 -14.20 5.76 8.63
N VAL A 96 -13.35 4.99 7.93
CA VAL A 96 -13.50 4.67 6.50
C VAL A 96 -13.81 3.19 6.35
N THR A 97 -15.05 2.89 5.97
CA THR A 97 -15.62 1.55 5.79
C THR A 97 -15.29 0.97 4.41
N ALA A 98 -15.40 -0.36 4.27
CA ALA A 98 -15.14 -1.05 3.01
C ALA A 98 -16.00 -0.55 1.82
N ARG A 99 -17.22 -0.06 2.11
CA ARG A 99 -18.17 0.46 1.10
C ARG A 99 -17.76 1.84 0.58
N GLU A 100 -17.20 2.68 1.43
CA GLU A 100 -16.72 4.02 1.05
C GLU A 100 -15.45 3.97 0.17
N ILE A 101 -14.72 2.84 0.18
CA ILE A 101 -13.44 2.66 -0.53
C ILE A 101 -13.67 2.33 -2.02
N THR A 102 -14.38 3.19 -2.74
CA THR A 102 -14.75 3.04 -4.16
C THR A 102 -13.65 3.49 -5.12
N PHE A 103 -12.74 4.36 -4.70
CA PHE A 103 -11.72 4.99 -5.56
C PHE A 103 -10.86 3.95 -6.30
N ARG A 104 -10.56 2.84 -5.64
CA ARG A 104 -9.80 1.72 -6.22
C ARG A 104 -10.49 1.14 -7.47
N ARG A 105 -11.82 1.04 -7.45
CA ARG A 105 -12.60 0.40 -8.52
C ARG A 105 -12.74 1.33 -9.72
N ARG A 106 -12.95 2.62 -9.44
CA ARG A 106 -13.05 3.67 -10.48
C ARG A 106 -11.75 3.83 -11.27
N ASN A 107 -10.60 3.69 -10.61
CA ASN A 107 -9.28 3.86 -11.24
C ASN A 107 -8.55 2.52 -11.51
N ASN A 108 -9.23 1.38 -11.38
CA ASN A 108 -8.65 0.04 -11.57
C ASN A 108 -7.34 -0.20 -10.78
N MET A 109 -7.31 0.26 -9.53
CA MET A 109 -6.16 0.14 -8.63
C MET A 109 -6.31 -1.06 -7.70
N HIS A 110 -5.19 -1.71 -7.39
CA HIS A 110 -5.15 -2.71 -6.32
C HIS A 110 -5.25 -2.02 -4.97
N TYR A 111 -5.99 -2.62 -4.03
CA TYR A 111 -6.17 -2.11 -2.68
C TYR A 111 -5.76 -3.16 -1.66
N TYR A 112 -4.97 -2.75 -0.67
CA TYR A 112 -4.66 -3.56 0.49
C TYR A 112 -4.92 -2.80 1.79
N GLU A 113 -5.58 -3.48 2.70
CA GLU A 113 -5.60 -3.11 4.11
C GLU A 113 -4.28 -3.54 4.76
N ILE A 114 -3.59 -2.60 5.40
CA ILE A 114 -2.29 -2.83 6.03
C ILE A 114 -2.27 -2.26 7.45
N SER A 115 -1.42 -2.83 8.31
CA SER A 115 -1.03 -2.16 9.55
C SER A 115 0.48 -2.19 9.68
N ALA A 116 1.07 -1.00 9.58
CA ALA A 116 2.49 -0.84 9.89
C ALA A 116 2.79 -1.30 11.32
N LYS A 117 1.93 -1.04 12.30
CA LYS A 117 2.22 -1.36 13.71
C LYS A 117 2.20 -2.85 14.04
N SER A 118 1.35 -3.64 13.40
CA SER A 118 1.22 -5.08 13.67
C SER A 118 1.89 -5.97 12.63
N ASN A 119 2.48 -5.37 11.58
CA ASN A 119 2.99 -6.06 10.39
C ASN A 119 1.92 -6.75 9.53
N TYR A 120 0.64 -6.42 9.72
CA TYR A 120 -0.43 -6.99 8.92
C TYR A 120 -0.33 -6.56 7.45
N ASN A 121 -0.31 -7.55 6.54
CA ASN A 121 -0.30 -7.40 5.08
C ASN A 121 0.80 -6.48 4.50
N LEU A 122 1.88 -6.21 5.23
CA LEU A 122 2.90 -5.26 4.77
C LEU A 122 3.58 -5.67 3.47
N GLU A 123 3.74 -6.97 3.24
CA GLU A 123 4.38 -7.53 2.05
C GLU A 123 3.49 -7.50 0.80
N LYS A 124 2.16 -7.49 0.95
CA LYS A 124 1.22 -7.65 -0.17
C LYS A 124 1.39 -6.57 -1.26
N PRO A 125 1.53 -5.27 -0.93
CA PRO A 125 1.81 -4.24 -1.94
C PRO A 125 3.13 -4.49 -2.70
N PHE A 126 4.20 -4.87 -2.00
CA PHE A 126 5.51 -5.11 -2.60
C PHE A 126 5.50 -6.36 -3.49
N LEU A 127 4.84 -7.41 -3.03
CA LEU A 127 4.67 -8.64 -3.80
C LEU A 127 3.89 -8.38 -5.09
N TYR A 128 2.84 -7.55 -5.03
CA TYR A 128 2.09 -7.12 -6.21
C TYR A 128 3.00 -6.40 -7.21
N PHE A 129 3.83 -5.46 -6.75
CA PHE A 129 4.78 -4.77 -7.64
C PHE A 129 5.83 -5.73 -8.21
N ALA A 130 6.39 -6.63 -7.40
CA ALA A 130 7.37 -7.60 -7.87
C ALA A 130 6.79 -8.46 -9.00
N ARG A 131 5.58 -8.99 -8.82
CA ARG A 131 4.87 -9.77 -9.86
C ARG A 131 4.63 -8.95 -11.13
N ARG A 132 4.17 -7.70 -10.98
CA ARG A 132 3.87 -6.81 -12.12
C ARG A 132 5.11 -6.36 -12.87
N LEU A 133 6.15 -5.95 -12.17
CA LEU A 133 7.36 -5.36 -12.75
C LEU A 133 8.30 -6.41 -13.33
N LEU A 134 8.30 -7.63 -12.78
CA LEU A 134 9.10 -8.75 -13.30
C LEU A 134 8.32 -9.59 -14.32
N GLY A 135 7.00 -9.42 -14.44
CA GLY A 135 6.16 -10.23 -15.32
C GLY A 135 5.95 -11.66 -14.83
N GLU A 136 6.23 -11.93 -13.56
CA GLU A 136 6.22 -13.27 -12.95
C GLU A 136 5.02 -13.44 -12.00
N PRO A 137 3.88 -14.02 -12.44
CA PRO A 137 2.67 -14.09 -11.61
C PRO A 137 2.80 -15.01 -10.39
N ASN A 138 3.66 -16.04 -10.48
CA ASN A 138 3.87 -17.03 -9.43
C ASN A 138 5.01 -16.67 -8.47
N LEU A 139 5.55 -15.45 -8.60
CA LEU A 139 6.57 -14.95 -7.68
C LEU A 139 6.02 -14.92 -6.25
N HIS A 140 6.82 -15.42 -5.31
CA HIS A 140 6.56 -15.40 -3.89
C HIS A 140 7.86 -15.09 -3.15
N PHE A 141 7.76 -14.43 -2.00
CA PHE A 141 8.92 -14.21 -1.14
C PHE A 141 9.26 -15.51 -0.42
N VAL A 142 10.50 -15.96 -0.54
CA VAL A 142 11.00 -17.20 0.07
C VAL A 142 11.64 -16.96 1.44
N GLU A 143 12.14 -15.74 1.67
CA GLU A 143 12.71 -15.27 2.93
C GLU A 143 12.27 -13.82 3.13
N SER A 144 11.56 -13.55 4.22
CA SER A 144 11.21 -12.18 4.60
C SER A 144 12.31 -11.63 5.50
N PRO A 145 12.90 -10.44 5.23
CA PRO A 145 13.74 -9.78 6.22
C PRO A 145 12.91 -9.65 7.50
N ALA A 146 13.46 -10.10 8.63
CA ALA A 146 12.73 -10.16 9.89
C ALA A 146 12.15 -8.76 10.21
N PRO A 147 10.82 -8.57 10.12
CA PRO A 147 10.25 -7.26 10.39
C PRO A 147 10.44 -6.94 11.87
N LEU A 148 10.47 -5.64 12.21
CA LEU A 148 10.46 -5.23 13.61
C LEU A 148 9.26 -5.89 14.33
N PRO A 149 9.42 -6.33 15.58
CA PRO A 149 8.34 -7.02 16.28
C PRO A 149 7.03 -6.19 16.28
N PRO A 150 5.87 -6.85 16.16
CA PRO A 150 4.59 -6.16 16.16
C PRO A 150 4.44 -5.38 17.48
N GLN A 151 4.04 -4.11 17.38
CA GLN A 151 3.77 -3.26 18.55
C GLN A 151 2.36 -3.50 19.10
N VAL A 152 1.47 -4.04 18.27
CA VAL A 152 0.05 -4.28 18.59
C VAL A 152 -0.40 -5.58 17.94
N HIS A 153 -1.37 -6.24 18.58
CA HIS A 153 -2.01 -7.43 18.03
C HIS A 153 -3.25 -7.04 17.22
N ILE A 154 -3.45 -7.76 16.13
CA ILE A 154 -4.56 -7.65 15.18
C ILE A 154 -5.74 -8.45 15.74
N ASP A 155 -6.95 -7.89 15.73
CA ASP A 155 -8.17 -8.63 16.06
C ASP A 155 -8.67 -9.40 14.83
N THR A 156 -8.21 -10.65 14.68
CA THR A 156 -8.45 -11.47 13.50
C THR A 156 -9.92 -11.53 13.09
N ALA A 157 -10.86 -11.62 14.04
CA ALA A 157 -12.28 -11.70 13.74
C ALA A 157 -12.82 -10.40 13.10
N ALA A 158 -12.37 -9.25 13.61
CA ALA A 158 -12.73 -7.95 13.03
C ALA A 158 -12.15 -7.78 11.61
N HIS A 159 -10.93 -8.27 11.38
CA HIS A 159 -10.29 -8.20 10.05
C HIS A 159 -10.93 -9.13 9.03
N ASP A 160 -11.23 -10.37 9.40
CA ASP A 160 -11.90 -11.32 8.50
C ASP A 160 -13.27 -10.79 8.08
N LYS A 161 -13.99 -10.16 9.02
CA LYS A 161 -15.25 -9.46 8.71
C LYS A 161 -15.03 -8.31 7.73
N ASN A 162 -14.04 -7.46 7.95
CA ASN A 162 -13.72 -6.34 7.06
C ASN A 162 -13.32 -6.81 5.65
N GLU A 163 -12.55 -7.89 5.55
CA GLU A 163 -12.16 -8.49 4.27
C GLU A 163 -13.36 -9.06 3.53
N ALA A 164 -14.27 -9.73 4.24
CA ALA A 164 -15.54 -10.19 3.69
C ALA A 164 -16.41 -9.02 3.20
N GLU A 165 -16.53 -7.94 3.98
CA GLU A 165 -17.26 -6.73 3.56
C GLU A 165 -16.63 -6.07 2.34
N LEU A 166 -15.30 -6.05 2.24
CA LEU A 166 -14.56 -5.53 1.10
C LEU A 166 -14.78 -6.36 -0.16
N ALA A 167 -14.86 -7.69 -0.03
CA ALA A 167 -15.18 -8.62 -1.11
C ALA A 167 -16.62 -8.43 -1.59
N VAL A 168 -17.57 -8.30 -0.66
CA VAL A 168 -18.98 -7.99 -0.98
C VAL A 168 -19.08 -6.64 -1.69
N ALA A 169 -18.45 -5.59 -1.15
CA ALA A 169 -18.44 -4.26 -1.76
C ALA A 169 -17.78 -4.22 -3.15
N ALA A 170 -16.88 -5.16 -3.46
CA ALA A 170 -16.30 -5.29 -4.80
C ALA A 170 -17.31 -5.77 -5.85
N SER A 171 -18.31 -6.57 -5.45
CA SER A 171 -19.38 -7.09 -6.32
C SER A 171 -20.58 -6.15 -6.49
N GLN A 172 -20.73 -5.13 -5.64
CA GLN A 172 -21.85 -4.19 -5.71
C GLN A 172 -21.65 -3.13 -6.80
N PRO A 173 -22.71 -2.55 -7.40
CA PRO A 173 -22.56 -1.41 -8.29
C PRO A 173 -21.91 -0.22 -7.57
N LEU A 174 -21.19 0.61 -8.31
CA LEU A 174 -20.61 1.84 -7.76
C LEU A 174 -21.73 2.88 -7.56
N PRO A 175 -21.71 3.67 -6.48
CA PRO A 175 -22.63 4.79 -6.33
C PRO A 175 -22.35 5.85 -7.40
N ASP A 176 -23.42 6.49 -7.88
CA ASP A 176 -23.40 7.45 -9.00
C ASP A 176 -22.76 8.80 -8.62
N ASP A 177 -22.74 9.20 -7.34
CA ASP A 177 -22.19 10.48 -6.87
C ASP A 177 -20.97 10.33 -5.92
N ASP A 178 -19.99 11.23 -6.07
CA ASP A 178 -18.80 11.35 -5.21
C ASP A 178 -19.12 11.82 -3.79
N ASP A 179 -20.17 12.63 -3.63
CA ASP A 179 -20.51 13.30 -2.37
C ASP A 179 -21.42 12.47 -1.45
N ALA A 180 -22.19 11.53 -2.01
CA ALA A 180 -23.11 10.69 -1.24
C ALA A 180 -22.42 9.70 -0.29
N ALA A 181 -21.09 9.52 -0.40
CA ALA A 181 -20.34 8.59 0.46
C ALA A 181 -20.02 9.18 1.84
N PHE A 182 -20.10 10.50 2.02
CA PHE A 182 -19.64 11.16 3.26
C PHE A 182 -20.48 12.38 3.69
N GLU A 183 -21.77 12.45 3.32
CA GLU A 183 -22.73 13.36 3.98
C GLU A 183 -22.96 13.01 5.45
#